data_AF-A0A6I6SPQ5-F1
#
_entry.id   AF-A0A6I6SPQ5-F1
#
_cell.length_a   1.000
_cell.length_b   1.000
_cell.length_c   1.000
_cell.angle_alpha   90.00
_cell.angle_beta   90.00
_cell.angle_gamma   90.00
#
_symmetry.space_group_name_H-M   'P 1'
#
loop_
_entity.id
_entity.type
_entity.pdbx_description
1 polymer ?
#
loop_
_entity_poly.entity_id
_entity_poly.type
_entity_poly.pdbx_seq_one_letter_code
_entity_poly.pdbx_strand_id
1 'polypeptide(L)'
;MRFLLMTGFFSIFMNFLTGCKAAEIVHYEHRPSMSFYSELNFDLQELDGYKDREILFTISVKQASFEEYWAWLGLYAKEAPDIPVYVLGANFIGDGWKESYQVDSEVLFGEEATDSGLVTKGVLLYKIKGELLKRFEKESAITLEVIYSMDGEEKVMNFLLERRVERQTVFPT
;
A
#
# COMPACT_ATOMS: atom_id res chain seq x y z
N MET A 1 -16.98 13.94 -79.12
CA MET A 1 -15.66 13.59 -78.53
C MET A 1 -15.80 13.78 -77.03
N ARG A 2 -15.78 12.68 -76.27
CA ARG A 2 -15.88 12.64 -74.80
C ARG A 2 -14.56 13.14 -74.19
N PHE A 3 -14.60 13.96 -73.15
CA PHE A 3 -13.53 13.99 -72.16
C PHE A 3 -14.12 14.19 -70.76
N LEU A 4 -13.85 13.20 -69.91
CA LEU A 4 -14.11 13.17 -68.47
C LEU A 4 -13.34 14.29 -67.77
N LEU A 5 -13.92 14.83 -66.69
CA LEU A 5 -13.18 15.26 -65.51
C LEU A 5 -14.03 14.99 -64.26
N MET A 6 -13.91 13.76 -63.77
CA MET A 6 -14.13 13.42 -62.37
C MET A 6 -12.91 13.90 -61.58
N THR A 7 -13.14 14.49 -60.41
CA THR A 7 -12.47 14.22 -59.12
C THR A 7 -12.51 15.47 -58.25
N GLY A 8 -12.88 15.32 -56.98
CA GLY A 8 -12.66 16.38 -56.00
C GLY A 8 -13.69 16.54 -54.89
N PHE A 9 -14.30 15.47 -54.38
CA PHE A 9 -14.97 15.51 -53.08
C PHE A 9 -14.70 14.20 -52.32
N PHE A 10 -13.50 14.10 -51.77
CA PHE A 10 -13.18 13.11 -50.73
C PHE A 10 -12.43 13.83 -49.61
N SER A 11 -13.15 14.66 -48.88
CA SER A 11 -12.74 15.20 -47.58
C SER A 11 -13.86 14.88 -46.62
N ILE A 12 -13.76 13.74 -45.95
CA ILE A 12 -14.27 13.40 -44.61
C ILE A 12 -13.74 11.98 -44.35
N PHE A 13 -12.46 11.86 -43.96
CA PHE A 13 -11.94 10.64 -43.32
C PHE A 13 -10.63 10.97 -42.61
N MET A 14 -10.65 11.95 -41.70
CA MET A 14 -9.56 12.12 -40.76
C MET A 14 -10.07 12.71 -39.45
N ASN A 15 -9.69 12.03 -38.37
CA ASN A 15 -9.72 12.45 -36.96
C ASN A 15 -10.96 12.05 -36.12
N PHE A 16 -11.33 10.78 -36.14
CA PHE A 16 -11.79 10.09 -34.92
C PHE A 16 -10.63 9.28 -34.33
N LEU A 17 -9.54 9.94 -33.95
CA LEU A 17 -8.64 9.40 -32.93
C LEU A 17 -9.22 9.85 -31.59
N THR A 18 -10.24 9.14 -31.14
CA THR A 18 -10.72 9.22 -29.76
C THR A 18 -9.52 8.93 -28.86
N GLY A 19 -9.07 9.96 -28.13
CA GLY A 19 -7.95 9.84 -27.21
C GLY A 19 -8.19 8.67 -26.26
N CYS A 20 -7.28 7.70 -26.30
CA CYS A 20 -7.26 6.61 -25.35
C CYS A 20 -7.05 7.23 -23.96
N LYS A 21 -8.08 7.22 -23.11
CA LYS A 21 -7.97 7.70 -21.74
C LYS A 21 -7.24 6.62 -20.95
N ALA A 22 -6.00 6.88 -20.55
CA ALA A 22 -5.32 6.03 -19.59
C ALA A 22 -5.85 6.36 -18.18
N ALA A 23 -6.22 5.33 -17.43
CA ALA A 23 -6.43 5.47 -15.99
C ALA A 23 -5.09 5.20 -15.30
N GLU A 24 -4.67 6.09 -14.40
CA GLU A 24 -3.53 5.87 -13.52
C GLU A 24 -4.06 5.36 -12.18
N ILE A 25 -3.58 4.20 -11.74
CA ILE A 25 -3.84 3.65 -10.42
C ILE A 25 -2.55 3.80 -9.61
N VAL A 26 -2.65 4.42 -8.44
CA VAL A 26 -1.50 4.67 -7.57
C VAL A 26 -1.55 3.69 -6.39
N HIS A 27 -0.46 2.98 -6.19
CA HIS A 27 -0.23 2.05 -5.10
C HIS A 27 0.91 2.55 -4.22
N TYR A 28 0.84 2.24 -2.92
CA TYR A 28 1.95 2.44 -2.00
C TYR A 28 2.33 1.10 -1.41
N GLU A 29 3.58 0.71 -1.59
CA GLU A 29 4.04 -0.63 -1.31
C GLU A 29 5.30 -0.60 -0.45
N HIS A 30 5.34 -1.47 0.56
CA HIS A 30 6.57 -1.82 1.25
C HIS A 30 7.09 -3.12 0.63
N ARG A 31 8.19 -3.06 -0.15
CA ARG A 31 8.66 -4.20 -0.94
C ARG A 31 8.87 -5.49 -0.12
N PRO A 32 9.53 -5.46 1.06
CA PRO A 32 9.66 -6.67 1.87
C PRO A 32 8.30 -7.27 2.27
N SER A 33 7.31 -6.43 2.64
CA SER A 33 5.96 -6.92 2.93
C SER A 33 5.28 -7.51 1.69
N MET A 34 5.50 -6.94 0.50
CA MET A 34 4.96 -7.49 -0.75
C MET A 34 5.53 -8.88 -1.05
N SER A 35 6.84 -9.07 -0.94
CA SER A 35 7.48 -10.38 -1.13
C SER A 35 6.95 -11.40 -0.13
N PHE A 36 6.80 -11.00 1.12
CA PHE A 36 6.18 -11.83 2.15
C PHE A 36 4.74 -12.22 1.75
N TYR A 37 3.90 -11.29 1.32
CA TYR A 37 2.52 -11.63 0.95
C TYR A 37 2.41 -12.54 -0.29
N SER A 38 3.38 -12.50 -1.22
CA SER A 38 3.36 -13.38 -2.39
C SER A 38 3.73 -14.83 -2.08
N GLU A 39 4.63 -15.06 -1.11
CA GLU A 39 5.19 -16.38 -0.85
C GLU A 39 4.85 -16.93 0.55
N LEU A 40 4.33 -16.08 1.44
CA LEU A 40 4.12 -16.32 2.87
C LEU A 40 5.35 -16.94 3.57
N ASN A 41 6.53 -16.64 3.04
CA ASN A 41 7.80 -17.17 3.53
C ASN A 41 8.34 -16.29 4.66
N PHE A 42 8.09 -16.71 5.89
CA PHE A 42 8.53 -16.04 7.11
C PHE A 42 10.07 -15.93 7.23
N ASP A 43 10.79 -16.88 6.63
CA ASP A 43 12.24 -17.02 6.78
C ASP A 43 13.04 -16.25 5.70
N LEU A 44 12.38 -15.39 4.91
CA LEU A 44 13.06 -14.49 3.97
C LEU A 44 14.00 -13.52 4.71
N GLN A 45 15.26 -13.46 4.28
CA GLN A 45 16.30 -12.63 4.90
C GLN A 45 15.97 -11.12 4.88
N GLU A 46 15.32 -10.65 3.82
CA GLU A 46 14.90 -9.24 3.70
C GLU A 46 13.86 -8.82 4.75
N LEU A 47 13.27 -9.78 5.47
CA LEU A 47 12.32 -9.54 6.55
C LEU A 47 12.98 -9.37 7.91
N ASP A 48 14.26 -9.69 8.06
CA ASP A 48 14.91 -9.75 9.38
C ASP A 48 14.92 -8.41 10.10
N GLY A 49 15.02 -7.30 9.36
CA GLY A 49 14.92 -5.95 9.91
C GLY A 49 13.52 -5.55 10.39
N TYR A 50 12.51 -6.39 10.11
CA TYR A 50 11.11 -6.17 10.44
C TYR A 50 10.59 -7.23 11.43
N LYS A 51 11.49 -7.99 12.05
CA LYS A 51 11.18 -8.95 13.11
C LYS A 51 11.60 -8.40 14.46
N ASP A 52 10.75 -8.57 15.47
CA ASP A 52 11.14 -8.42 16.88
C ASP A 52 10.55 -9.58 17.68
N ARG A 53 11.37 -10.25 18.49
CA ARG A 53 11.00 -11.45 19.26
C ARG A 53 10.23 -12.49 18.45
N GLU A 54 10.72 -12.84 17.26
CA GLU A 54 10.08 -13.80 16.32
C GLU A 54 8.68 -13.38 15.82
N ILE A 55 8.33 -12.09 15.94
CA ILE A 55 7.12 -11.52 15.36
C ILE A 55 7.52 -10.67 14.16
N LEU A 56 7.02 -11.01 12.99
CA LEU A 56 7.19 -10.25 11.76
C LEU A 56 6.14 -9.15 11.68
N PHE A 57 6.60 -7.92 11.48
CA PHE A 57 5.77 -6.75 11.23
C PHE A 57 5.72 -6.47 9.72
N THR A 58 4.52 -6.30 9.19
CA THR A 58 4.27 -6.03 7.77
C THR A 58 3.31 -4.87 7.60
N ILE A 59 3.44 -4.13 6.50
CA ILE A 59 2.54 -3.03 6.19
C ILE A 59 1.77 -3.32 4.90
N SER A 60 0.48 -3.03 4.93
CA SER A 60 -0.38 -3.01 3.74
C SER A 60 -1.09 -1.68 3.63
N VAL A 61 -0.86 -0.96 2.53
CA VAL A 61 -1.60 0.27 2.20
C VAL A 61 -2.45 0.00 0.98
N LYS A 62 -3.78 0.06 1.14
CA LYS A 62 -4.74 -0.25 0.08
C LYS A 62 -5.70 0.89 -0.13
N GLN A 63 -6.00 1.20 -1.39
CA GLN A 63 -7.06 2.13 -1.74
C GLN A 63 -8.41 1.54 -1.30
N ALA A 64 -9.13 2.26 -0.45
CA ALA A 64 -10.46 1.87 0.02
C ALA A 64 -11.57 2.54 -0.81
N SER A 65 -11.33 3.78 -1.24
CA SER A 65 -12.16 4.52 -2.20
C SER A 65 -11.30 5.49 -3.01
N PHE A 66 -11.90 6.21 -3.94
CA PHE A 66 -11.19 7.23 -4.71
C PHE A 66 -10.67 8.41 -3.86
N GLU A 67 -11.14 8.58 -2.61
CA GLU A 67 -10.71 9.64 -1.69
C GLU A 67 -10.06 9.12 -0.40
N GLU A 68 -9.77 7.82 -0.33
CA GLU A 68 -9.30 7.21 0.91
C GLU A 68 -8.41 5.98 0.67
N TYR A 69 -7.29 5.94 1.39
CA TYR A 69 -6.45 4.75 1.56
C TYR A 69 -6.48 4.29 3.02
N TRP A 70 -6.38 2.99 3.25
CA TRP A 70 -6.23 2.41 4.58
C TRP A 70 -4.84 1.81 4.73
N ALA A 71 -4.18 2.16 5.82
CA ALA A 71 -2.89 1.60 6.22
C ALA A 71 -3.09 0.61 7.36
N TRP A 72 -2.65 -0.63 7.15
CA TRP A 72 -2.75 -1.74 8.10
C TRP A 72 -1.36 -2.21 8.50
N LEU A 73 -1.21 -2.53 9.78
CA LEU A 73 -0.12 -3.33 10.30
C LEU A 73 -0.58 -4.79 10.37
N GLY A 74 0.12 -5.67 9.67
CA GLY A 74 -0.02 -7.12 9.82
C GLY A 74 1.09 -7.65 10.71
N LEU A 75 0.73 -8.40 11.74
CA LEU A 75 1.67 -9.13 12.59
C LEU A 75 1.55 -10.63 12.29
N TYR A 76 2.70 -11.29 12.17
CA TYR A 76 2.80 -12.71 11.86
C TYR A 76 3.82 -13.37 12.78
N ALA A 77 3.52 -14.56 13.27
CA ALA A 77 4.46 -15.37 14.03
C ALA A 77 4.23 -16.86 13.74
N LYS A 78 5.26 -17.68 13.96
CA LYS A 78 5.15 -19.15 13.83
C LYS A 78 4.27 -19.74 14.93
N GLU A 79 4.29 -19.13 16.11
CA GLU A 79 3.50 -19.51 17.28
C GLU A 79 2.97 -18.25 17.97
N ALA A 80 1.89 -18.38 18.75
CA ALA A 80 1.33 -17.23 19.48
C ALA A 80 2.36 -16.75 20.53
N PRO A 81 2.77 -15.48 20.50
CA PRO A 81 3.70 -14.96 21.48
C PRO A 81 3.05 -14.88 22.86
N ASP A 82 3.81 -15.22 23.89
CA ASP A 82 3.37 -15.12 25.29
C ASP A 82 3.18 -13.67 25.75
N ILE A 83 3.86 -12.74 25.07
CA ILE A 83 3.87 -11.31 25.42
C ILE A 83 2.98 -10.57 24.42
N PRO A 84 1.94 -9.86 24.88
CA PRO A 84 1.08 -9.08 24.01
C PRO A 84 1.87 -7.93 23.36
N VAL A 85 1.52 -7.63 22.12
CA VAL A 85 2.05 -6.47 21.41
C VAL A 85 1.03 -5.34 21.54
N TYR A 86 1.45 -4.20 22.06
CA TYR A 86 0.63 -2.99 22.11
C TYR A 86 1.05 -2.02 21.01
N VAL A 87 0.17 -1.77 20.04
CA VAL A 87 0.39 -0.75 19.01
C VAL A 87 -0.08 0.60 19.56
N LEU A 88 0.86 1.48 19.85
CA LEU A 88 0.60 2.77 20.49
C LEU A 88 0.21 3.82 19.46
N GLY A 89 0.91 3.85 18.32
CA GLY A 89 0.67 4.86 17.30
C GLY A 89 1.43 4.64 16.00
N ALA A 90 1.20 5.54 15.06
CA ALA A 90 1.87 5.56 13.78
C ALA A 90 2.20 7.00 13.36
N ASN A 91 3.38 7.19 12.75
CA ASN A 91 3.78 8.46 12.15
C ASN A 91 3.97 8.28 10.65
N PHE A 92 3.28 9.08 9.85
CA PHE A 92 3.57 9.23 8.44
C PHE A 92 4.52 10.42 8.27
N ILE A 93 5.66 10.19 7.64
CA ILE A 93 6.72 11.17 7.46
C ILE A 93 7.01 11.29 5.97
N GLY A 94 6.77 12.49 5.45
CA GLY A 94 7.11 12.88 4.09
C GLY A 94 8.14 14.00 4.06
N ASP A 95 8.27 14.64 2.90
CA ASP A 95 9.22 15.75 2.72
C ASP A 95 8.74 17.01 3.45
N GLY A 96 9.35 17.27 4.61
CA GLY A 96 9.07 18.46 5.42
C GLY A 96 7.76 18.41 6.21
N TRP A 97 7.09 17.26 6.29
CA TRP A 97 5.91 17.07 7.15
C TRP A 97 5.92 15.73 7.88
N LYS A 98 5.26 15.73 9.04
CA LYS A 98 4.99 14.55 9.86
C LYS A 98 3.57 14.64 10.36
N GLU A 99 2.81 13.55 10.20
CA GLU A 99 1.48 13.40 10.79
C GLU A 99 1.49 12.20 11.74
N SER A 100 1.04 12.42 12.97
CA SER A 100 1.07 11.44 14.05
C SER A 100 -0.34 10.99 14.41
N TYR A 101 -0.49 9.69 14.63
CA TYR A 101 -1.76 9.04 14.93
C TYR A 101 -1.63 8.13 16.14
N GLN A 102 -2.58 8.23 17.04
CA GLN A 102 -2.73 7.33 18.18
C GLN A 102 -3.63 6.17 17.77
N VAL A 103 -3.24 4.95 18.16
CA VAL A 103 -3.95 3.71 17.81
C VAL A 103 -4.45 3.02 19.08
N ASP A 104 -3.60 2.92 20.12
CA ASP A 104 -3.89 2.28 21.41
C ASP A 104 -4.58 0.91 21.29
N SER A 105 -3.96 -0.03 20.56
CA SER A 105 -4.50 -1.37 20.34
C SER A 105 -3.60 -2.44 20.93
N GLU A 106 -4.16 -3.28 21.79
CA GLU A 106 -3.56 -4.56 22.16
C GLU A 106 -3.78 -5.58 21.04
N VAL A 107 -2.74 -6.32 20.69
CA VAL A 107 -2.78 -7.36 19.66
C VAL A 107 -2.73 -8.74 20.33
N LEU A 108 -3.86 -9.42 20.25
CA LEU A 108 -4.01 -10.82 20.65
C LEU A 108 -3.95 -11.70 19.39
N PHE A 109 -2.89 -12.51 19.28
CA PHE A 109 -2.77 -13.52 18.24
C PHE A 109 -3.80 -14.62 18.51
N GLY A 110 -4.67 -14.90 17.57
CA GLY A 110 -5.75 -15.88 17.77
C GLY A 110 -6.26 -16.56 16.51
N GLU A 111 -5.72 -16.19 15.34
CA GLU A 111 -6.14 -16.75 14.06
C GLU A 111 -4.91 -17.36 13.39
N GLU A 112 -4.97 -18.65 13.09
CA GLU A 112 -4.01 -19.30 12.21
C GLU A 112 -4.40 -18.99 10.76
N ALA A 113 -3.47 -18.41 10.01
CA ALA A 113 -3.64 -18.16 8.59
C ALA A 113 -3.67 -19.52 7.86
N THR A 114 -4.85 -19.88 7.34
CA THR A 114 -5.17 -21.19 6.75
C THR A 114 -4.17 -21.70 5.73
N ASP A 115 -3.48 -20.78 5.04
CA ASP A 115 -2.62 -21.11 3.90
C ASP A 115 -1.13 -21.21 4.27
N SER A 116 -0.73 -20.73 5.45
CA SER A 116 0.68 -20.68 5.89
C SER A 116 0.98 -21.37 7.21
N GLY A 117 -0.04 -21.65 8.02
CA GLY A 117 0.15 -22.14 9.40
C GLY A 117 0.73 -21.09 10.35
N LEU A 118 0.86 -19.83 9.92
CA LEU A 118 1.31 -18.73 10.77
C LEU A 118 0.12 -18.21 11.58
N VAL A 119 0.36 -17.88 12.86
CA VAL A 119 -0.61 -17.07 13.60
C VAL A 119 -0.49 -15.61 13.19
N THR A 120 -1.62 -14.93 13.02
CA THR A 120 -1.62 -13.56 12.52
C THR A 120 -2.67 -12.67 13.16
N LYS A 121 -2.42 -11.37 13.14
CA LYS A 121 -3.43 -10.35 13.41
C LYS A 121 -3.15 -9.06 12.62
N GLY A 122 -4.21 -8.43 12.16
CA GLY A 122 -4.16 -7.11 11.53
C GLY A 122 -4.66 -6.01 12.46
N VAL A 123 -3.99 -4.86 12.45
CA VAL A 123 -4.41 -3.63 13.14
C VAL A 123 -4.52 -2.52 12.10
N LEU A 124 -5.66 -1.82 12.08
CA LEU A 124 -5.79 -0.61 11.27
C LEU A 124 -5.00 0.51 11.93
N LEU A 125 -3.96 1.01 11.26
CA LEU A 125 -3.17 2.12 11.76
C LEU A 125 -3.90 3.44 11.52
N TYR A 126 -4.30 3.68 10.27
CA TYR A 126 -4.97 4.93 9.92
C TYR A 126 -5.74 4.88 8.60
N LYS A 127 -6.68 5.83 8.46
CA LYS A 127 -7.41 6.12 7.22
C LYS A 127 -6.88 7.41 6.61
N ILE A 128 -6.08 7.28 5.57
CA ILE A 128 -5.43 8.35 4.83
C ILE A 128 -6.47 9.00 3.91
N LYS A 129 -6.89 10.23 4.24
CA LYS A 129 -7.92 10.99 3.51
C LYS A 129 -7.68 12.49 3.59
N GLY A 130 -8.43 13.26 2.81
CA GLY A 130 -8.41 14.74 2.88
C GLY A 130 -7.04 15.35 2.55
N GLU A 131 -6.57 16.31 3.34
CA GLU A 131 -5.29 16.97 3.11
C GLU A 131 -4.09 16.03 3.22
N LEU A 132 -4.15 15.03 4.12
CA LEU A 132 -3.08 14.03 4.18
C LEU A 132 -3.01 13.26 2.87
N LEU A 133 -4.14 12.83 2.30
CA LEU A 133 -4.15 12.11 1.03
C LEU A 133 -3.49 12.93 -0.09
N LYS A 134 -3.77 14.23 -0.16
CA LYS A 134 -3.14 15.12 -1.15
C LYS A 134 -1.62 15.23 -0.99
N ARG A 135 -1.11 15.15 0.24
CA ARG A 135 0.35 15.09 0.50
C ARG A 135 0.90 13.72 0.14
N PHE A 136 0.21 12.67 0.61
CA PHE A 136 0.53 11.28 0.37
C PHE A 136 0.73 11.01 -1.13
N GLU A 137 -0.23 11.41 -1.97
CA GLU A 137 -0.22 11.23 -3.44
C GLU A 137 0.89 11.97 -4.20
N LYS A 138 1.45 13.04 -3.63
CA LYS A 138 2.48 13.84 -4.28
C LYS A 138 3.88 13.26 -4.12
N GLU A 139 4.09 12.42 -3.13
CA GLU A 139 5.41 11.91 -2.79
C GLU A 139 5.70 10.58 -3.49
N SER A 140 6.96 10.40 -3.86
CA SER A 140 7.44 9.13 -4.41
C SER A 140 7.72 8.09 -3.34
N ALA A 141 7.98 8.53 -2.11
CA ALA A 141 8.24 7.65 -0.97
C ALA A 141 7.85 8.33 0.33
N ILE A 142 7.33 7.56 1.27
CA ILE A 142 6.89 8.01 2.60
C ILE A 142 7.42 7.03 3.64
N THR A 143 7.95 7.54 4.75
CA THR A 143 8.32 6.68 5.88
C THR A 143 7.13 6.55 6.81
N LEU A 144 6.79 5.31 7.17
CA LEU A 144 5.82 5.00 8.20
C LEU A 144 6.58 4.47 9.43
N GLU A 145 6.53 5.21 10.53
CA GLU A 145 7.01 4.72 11.83
C GLU A 145 5.83 4.10 12.58
N VAL A 146 5.95 2.87 13.03
CA VAL A 146 4.99 2.23 13.94
C VAL A 146 5.61 2.22 15.33
N ILE A 147 4.91 2.83 16.29
CA ILE A 147 5.29 2.88 17.69
C ILE A 147 4.54 1.77 18.41
N TYR A 148 5.27 0.89 19.07
CA TYR A 148 4.69 -0.26 19.76
C TYR A 148 5.39 -0.51 21.09
N SER A 149 4.72 -1.24 21.97
CA SER A 149 5.29 -1.71 23.22
C SER A 149 5.15 -3.22 23.35
N MET A 150 6.23 -3.85 23.81
CA MET A 150 6.23 -5.24 24.26
C MET A 150 6.93 -5.27 25.62
N ASP A 151 6.34 -5.96 26.60
CA ASP A 151 6.97 -6.13 27.92
C ASP A 151 7.27 -4.78 28.63
N GLY A 152 6.44 -3.77 28.36
CA GLY A 152 6.60 -2.41 28.91
C GLY A 152 7.68 -1.55 28.25
N GLU A 153 8.42 -2.08 27.27
CA GLU A 153 9.42 -1.32 26.51
C GLU A 153 8.78 -0.73 25.25
N GLU A 154 8.86 0.58 25.06
CA GLU A 154 8.44 1.26 23.83
C GLU A 154 9.53 1.17 22.76
N LYS A 155 9.13 0.81 21.55
CA LYS A 155 9.99 0.60 20.38
C LYS A 155 9.36 1.20 19.13
N VAL A 156 10.20 1.37 18.11
CA VAL A 156 9.79 1.94 16.82
C VAL A 156 10.24 1.01 15.70
N MET A 157 9.31 0.68 14.79
CA MET A 157 9.57 -0.04 13.55
C MET A 157 9.37 0.92 12.37
N ASN A 158 10.33 0.97 11.44
CA ASN A 158 10.30 1.90 10.32
C ASN A 158 10.03 1.16 9.01
N PHE A 159 9.10 1.66 8.21
CA PHE A 159 8.75 1.12 6.91
C PHE A 159 8.88 2.18 5.84
N LEU A 160 9.60 1.88 4.75
CA LEU A 160 9.67 2.75 3.59
C LEU A 160 8.58 2.36 2.59
N LEU A 161 7.58 3.23 2.42
CA LEU A 161 6.49 3.04 1.46
C LEU A 161 6.86 3.72 0.16
N GLU A 162 7.02 2.96 -0.91
CA GLU A 162 7.31 3.50 -2.23
C GLU A 162 6.04 3.61 -3.07
N ARG A 163 5.90 4.72 -3.80
CA ARG A 163 4.80 4.94 -4.72
C ARG A 163 5.04 4.16 -6.01
N ARG A 164 4.05 3.38 -6.41
CA ARG A 164 4.00 2.68 -7.70
C ARG A 164 2.80 3.17 -8.50
N VAL A 165 3.03 3.55 -9.75
CA VAL A 165 1.97 4.01 -10.66
C VAL A 165 1.75 2.95 -11.73
N GLU A 166 0.56 2.36 -11.74
CA GLU A 166 0.13 1.44 -12.79
C GLU A 166 -0.75 2.18 -13.79
N ARG A 167 -0.40 2.09 -15.07
CA ARG A 167 -1.17 2.70 -16.16
C ARG A 167 -2.00 1.62 -16.82
N GLN A 168 -3.32 1.75 -16.72
CA GLN A 168 -4.25 0.89 -17.43
C GLN A 168 -4.87 1.65 -18.61
N THR A 169 -4.84 1.02 -19.78
CA THR A 169 -5.49 1.53 -20.98
C THR A 169 -6.99 1.30 -20.87
N VAL A 170 -7.79 2.37 -20.73
CA VAL A 170 -9.24 2.25 -20.69
C VAL A 170 -9.79 2.44 -22.11
N PHE A 171 -10.34 1.37 -22.68
CA PHE A 171 -11.06 1.47 -23.94
C PHE A 171 -12.44 2.10 -23.66
N PRO A 172 -12.85 3.13 -24.42
CA PRO A 172 -14.19 3.69 -24.29
C PRO A 172 -15.24 2.62 -24.63
N THR A 173 -16.17 2.38 -23.70
CA THR A 173 -17.38 1.56 -23.88
C THR A 173 -18.45 2.29 -24.68
#